data_AF-A0AAD7M248-F1
#
_entry.id   AF-A0AAD7M248-F1
#
_cell.length_a   1.000
_cell.length_b   1.000
_cell.length_c   1.000
_cell.angle_alpha   90.00
_cell.angle_beta   90.00
_cell.angle_gamma   90.00
#
_symmetry.space_group_name_H-M   'P 1'
#
loop_
_entity.id
_entity.type
_entity.pdbx_description
1 polymer ?
#
loop_
_entity_poly.entity_id
_entity_poly.type
_entity_poly.pdbx_seq_one_letter_code
_entity_poly.pdbx_strand_id
1 'polypeptide(L)'
;MQSKEVKKEEDDDEGPPPGWQSIHPPPPPPSRPSEMAQMVCGSCHQLLSYPRGAKHVKCSCCQTVNLVLEAHQVGQVKCRNCVVLLMYPYGASQVRCSSCQSITEIGAHNRRPPWSVQQGQPTPPPNTVC
;
A
#
# COMPACT_ATOMS: atom_id res chain seq x y z
N MET A 1 25.47 -40.39 -44.98
CA MET A 1 25.34 -39.66 -43.69
C MET A 1 24.12 -38.76 -43.88
N GLN A 2 22.94 -38.93 -43.28
CA GLN A 2 22.43 -39.84 -42.27
C GLN A 2 20.93 -40.08 -42.57
N SER A 3 20.45 -41.25 -42.19
CA SER A 3 19.08 -41.75 -42.32
C SER A 3 18.06 -40.92 -41.53
N LYS A 4 16.84 -40.82 -42.05
CA LYS A 4 15.65 -40.53 -41.26
C LYS A 4 15.32 -41.75 -40.40
N GLU A 5 15.10 -41.55 -39.11
CA GLU A 5 14.36 -42.48 -38.27
C GLU A 5 13.35 -41.67 -37.45
N VAL A 6 12.08 -42.07 -37.60
CA VAL A 6 10.93 -41.58 -36.84
C VAL A 6 10.86 -42.44 -35.58
N LYS A 7 10.74 -41.82 -34.40
CA LYS A 7 10.00 -42.46 -33.30
C LYS A 7 9.27 -41.44 -32.43
N LYS A 8 8.03 -41.83 -32.18
CA LYS A 8 6.90 -41.19 -31.50
C LYS A 8 6.79 -41.83 -30.11
N GLU A 9 6.42 -41.05 -29.09
CA GLU A 9 5.78 -41.43 -27.80
C GLU A 9 5.62 -40.10 -27.02
N GLU A 10 4.42 -39.49 -26.89
CA GLU A 10 3.37 -39.77 -25.85
C GLU A 10 4.00 -39.81 -24.45
N ASP A 11 3.84 -38.79 -23.60
CA ASP A 11 2.67 -38.49 -22.73
C ASP A 11 3.16 -38.57 -21.26
N ASP A 12 2.48 -37.88 -20.34
CA ASP A 12 2.69 -37.85 -18.87
C ASP A 12 3.74 -36.83 -18.35
N ASP A 13 3.34 -35.61 -18.00
CA ASP A 13 2.78 -35.16 -16.70
C ASP A 13 3.86 -34.84 -15.65
N GLU A 14 4.01 -33.54 -15.36
CA GLU A 14 4.00 -33.12 -13.96
C GLU A 14 3.50 -31.67 -13.92
N GLY A 15 2.22 -31.51 -14.28
CA GLY A 15 1.49 -30.32 -13.85
C GLY A 15 1.56 -30.23 -12.32
N PRO A 16 1.61 -29.02 -11.72
CA PRO A 16 1.67 -28.89 -10.27
C PRO A 16 0.53 -29.70 -9.64
N PRO A 17 0.80 -30.53 -8.62
CA PRO A 17 -0.11 -31.56 -8.17
C PRO A 17 -1.51 -31.00 -7.87
N PRO A 18 -2.58 -31.70 -8.30
CA PRO A 18 -3.96 -31.30 -8.05
C PRO A 18 -4.24 -31.43 -6.54
N GLY A 19 -3.98 -30.34 -5.82
CA GLY A 19 -4.06 -30.31 -4.35
C GLY A 19 -3.58 -29.00 -3.73
N TRP A 20 -2.81 -28.19 -4.47
CA TRP A 20 -2.44 -26.83 -4.03
C TRP A 20 -3.54 -25.82 -4.34
N GLN A 21 -4.79 -26.17 -3.98
CA GLN A 21 -5.81 -25.16 -3.74
C GLN A 21 -5.34 -24.42 -2.49
N SER A 22 -4.59 -23.35 -2.74
CA SER A 22 -4.38 -22.21 -1.86
C SER A 22 -5.49 -22.15 -0.81
N ILE A 23 -5.22 -22.73 0.37
CA ILE A 23 -6.02 -22.52 1.58
C ILE A 23 -5.69 -21.10 2.00
N HIS A 24 -6.12 -20.13 1.21
CA HIS A 24 -6.13 -18.74 1.62
C HIS A 24 -7.35 -18.67 2.53
N PRO A 25 -7.17 -18.43 3.83
CA PRO A 25 -8.32 -18.17 4.69
C PRO A 25 -9.12 -17.05 4.02
N PRO A 26 -10.47 -17.17 3.97
CA PRO A 26 -11.29 -16.10 3.40
C PRO A 26 -10.89 -14.78 4.06
N PRO A 27 -10.78 -13.68 3.28
CA PRO A 27 -10.44 -12.39 3.85
C PRO A 27 -11.39 -12.11 5.02
N PRO A 28 -10.88 -11.63 6.17
CA PRO A 28 -11.72 -11.37 7.32
C PRO A 28 -12.90 -10.49 6.91
N PRO A 29 -14.11 -10.74 7.46
CA PRO A 29 -15.28 -9.93 7.15
C PRO A 29 -14.94 -8.45 7.34
N PRO A 30 -15.49 -7.53 6.53
CA PRO A 30 -15.20 -6.11 6.66
C PRO A 30 -15.50 -5.71 8.09
N SER A 31 -14.43 -5.49 8.86
CA SER A 31 -14.54 -4.98 10.20
C SER A 31 -15.28 -3.66 10.08
N ARG A 32 -16.41 -3.56 10.79
CA ARG A 32 -17.17 -2.30 10.89
C ARG A 32 -16.14 -1.19 11.07
N PRO A 33 -16.22 -0.07 10.32
CA PRO A 33 -15.22 0.96 10.40
C PRO A 33 -15.13 1.38 11.87
N SER A 34 -14.06 0.97 12.55
CA SER A 34 -13.85 1.31 13.95
C SER A 34 -13.87 2.83 14.02
N GLU A 35 -14.67 3.43 14.89
CA GLU A 35 -14.75 4.89 15.01
C GLU A 35 -13.37 5.52 15.30
N MET A 36 -12.43 4.69 15.76
CA MET A 36 -11.04 5.02 16.03
C MET A 36 -10.11 4.55 14.90
N ALA A 37 -9.13 5.38 14.57
CA ALA A 37 -7.96 5.06 13.76
C ALA A 37 -6.68 5.18 14.60
N GLN A 38 -5.55 4.80 14.00
CA GLN A 38 -4.25 4.83 14.66
C GLN A 38 -3.22 5.57 13.82
N MET A 39 -2.26 6.22 14.48
CA MET A 39 -1.09 6.81 13.85
C MET A 39 0.11 6.75 14.78
N VAL A 40 1.30 6.91 14.22
CA VAL A 40 2.54 7.07 14.97
C VAL A 40 2.88 8.56 15.04
N CYS A 41 3.21 9.05 16.24
CA CYS A 41 3.64 10.43 16.43
C CYS A 41 4.96 10.70 15.69
N GLY A 42 5.02 11.75 14.88
CA GLY A 42 6.21 12.12 14.11
C GLY A 42 7.39 12.60 14.94
N SER A 43 7.19 12.96 16.21
CA SER A 43 8.28 13.39 17.12
C SER A 43 8.80 12.29 18.05
N CYS A 44 7.92 11.62 18.80
CA CYS A 44 8.31 10.64 19.81
C CYS A 44 8.03 9.18 19.42
N HIS A 45 7.51 8.94 18.21
CA HIS A 45 7.17 7.62 17.67
C HIS A 45 6.14 6.82 18.50
N GLN A 46 5.40 7.48 19.39
CA GLN A 46 4.32 6.85 20.14
C GLN A 46 3.13 6.53 19.23
N LEU A 47 2.57 5.32 19.36
CA LEU A 47 1.30 4.93 18.75
C LEU A 47 0.15 5.64 19.45
N LEU A 48 -0.66 6.38 18.69
CA LEU A 48 -1.80 7.18 19.14
C LEU A 48 -3.08 6.64 18.51
N SER A 49 -4.12 6.47 19.31
CA SER A 49 -5.49 6.29 18.83
C SER A 49 -6.19 7.64 18.73
N TYR A 50 -7.01 7.81 17.70
CA TYR A 50 -7.77 9.05 17.48
C TYR A 50 -9.07 8.75 16.73
N PRO A 51 -10.12 9.59 16.88
CA PRO A 51 -11.36 9.41 16.12
C PRO A 51 -11.14 9.70 14.63
N ARG A 52 -11.72 8.87 13.74
CA ARG A 52 -11.65 9.12 12.29
C ARG A 52 -12.20 10.50 11.95
N GLY A 53 -11.59 11.16 10.95
CA GLY A 53 -11.93 12.52 10.55
C GLY A 53 -11.22 13.62 11.36
N ALA A 54 -10.47 13.29 12.41
CA ALA A 54 -9.58 14.24 13.06
C ALA A 54 -8.47 14.66 12.08
N LYS A 55 -8.32 15.97 11.82
CA LYS A 55 -7.22 16.50 10.99
C LYS A 55 -5.92 16.65 11.78
N HIS A 56 -6.03 16.90 13.08
CA HIS A 56 -4.90 17.15 13.96
C HIS A 56 -5.04 16.33 15.22
N VAL A 57 -3.97 15.64 15.62
CA VAL A 57 -3.94 14.81 16.81
C VAL A 57 -2.77 15.26 17.67
N LYS A 58 -3.08 15.76 18.87
CA LYS A 58 -2.06 16.12 19.86
C LYS A 58 -1.55 14.84 20.53
N CYS A 59 -0.25 14.61 20.46
CA CYS A 59 0.38 13.50 21.16
C CYS A 59 0.25 13.72 22.68
N SER A 60 -0.26 12.73 23.40
CA SER A 60 -0.34 12.77 24.86
C SER A 60 1.04 12.78 25.53
N CYS A 61 2.01 12.08 24.93
CA CYS A 61 3.36 11.94 25.50
C CYS A 61 4.23 13.20 25.35
N CYS A 62 4.34 13.75 24.14
CA CYS A 62 5.26 14.86 23.84
C CYS A 62 4.57 16.17 23.44
N GLN A 63 3.23 16.21 23.50
CA GLN A 63 2.40 17.36 23.16
C GLN A 63 2.50 17.86 21.70
N THR A 64 3.27 17.19 20.83
CA THR A 64 3.34 17.52 19.40
C THR A 64 1.98 17.36 18.74
N VAL A 65 1.57 18.36 17.95
CA VAL A 65 0.39 18.29 17.09
C VAL A 65 0.79 17.61 15.79
N ASN A 66 0.23 16.42 15.53
CA ASN A 66 0.47 15.65 14.32
C ASN A 66 -0.66 15.92 13.32
N LEU A 67 -0.31 16.07 12.05
CA LEU A 67 -1.26 16.15 10.94
C LEU A 67 -1.68 14.72 10.55
N VAL A 68 -2.97 14.45 10.54
CA VAL A 68 -3.54 13.20 10.03
C VAL A 68 -3.87 13.39 8.56
N LEU A 69 -3.39 12.46 7.74
CA LEU A 69 -3.70 12.41 6.32
C LEU A 69 -4.55 11.18 6.03
N GLU A 70 -5.69 11.39 5.39
CA GLU A 70 -6.50 10.29 4.87
C GLU A 70 -5.74 9.59 3.72
N ALA A 71 -6.07 8.33 3.45
CA ALA A 71 -5.37 7.53 2.43
C ALA A 71 -5.36 8.17 1.04
N HIS A 72 -6.39 8.95 0.69
CA HIS A 72 -6.44 9.67 -0.59
C HIS A 72 -5.58 10.95 -0.62
N GLN A 73 -5.14 11.44 0.54
CA GLN A 73 -4.30 12.64 0.69
C GLN A 73 -2.81 12.30 0.74
N VAL A 74 -2.46 11.02 0.76
CA VAL A 74 -1.08 10.56 0.79
C VAL A 74 -0.66 10.06 -0.60
N GLY A 75 0.31 10.75 -1.19
CA GLY A 75 1.02 10.33 -2.37
C GLY A 75 2.19 9.43 -2.04
N GLN A 76 2.64 8.66 -3.03
CA GLN A 76 3.82 7.84 -2.95
C GLN A 76 4.78 8.12 -4.10
N VAL A 77 6.08 8.10 -3.83
CA VAL A 77 7.13 8.25 -4.84
C VAL A 77 8.32 7.37 -4.49
N LYS A 78 8.98 6.81 -5.51
CA LYS A 78 10.26 6.13 -5.31
C LYS A 78 11.39 7.16 -5.33
N CYS A 79 12.24 7.15 -4.31
CA CYS A 79 13.48 7.91 -4.32
C CYS A 79 14.36 7.44 -5.48
N ARG A 80 14.94 8.38 -6.26
CA ARG A 80 15.81 8.00 -7.39
C ARG A 80 17.15 7.41 -6.94
N ASN A 81 17.64 7.81 -5.77
CA ASN A 81 18.98 7.43 -5.31
C ASN A 81 19.00 6.08 -4.58
N CYS A 82 18.11 5.89 -3.61
CA CYS A 82 18.09 4.66 -2.79
C CYS A 82 16.82 3.80 -2.97
N VAL A 83 15.99 4.09 -3.99
CA VAL A 83 14.75 3.37 -4.36
C VAL A 83 13.68 3.21 -3.26
N VAL A 84 13.92 3.73 -2.06
CA VAL A 84 12.96 3.76 -0.94
C VAL A 84 11.66 4.43 -1.38
N LEU A 85 10.54 3.83 -1.00
CA LEU A 85 9.22 4.38 -1.17
C LEU A 85 8.96 5.45 -0.11
N LEU A 86 8.78 6.68 -0.55
CA LEU A 86 8.46 7.82 0.30
C LEU A 86 6.97 8.11 0.24
N MET A 87 6.37 8.35 1.40
CA MET A 87 5.01 8.86 1.53
C MET A 87 5.08 10.37 1.73
N TYR A 88 4.20 11.11 1.04
CA TYR A 88 4.19 12.56 1.10
C TYR A 88 2.76 13.12 1.00
N PRO A 89 2.49 14.32 1.53
CA PRO A 89 1.21 14.98 1.36
C PRO A 89 0.98 15.33 -0.12
N TYR A 90 -0.20 15.00 -0.64
CA TYR A 90 -0.54 15.29 -2.03
C TYR A 90 -0.41 16.79 -2.33
N GLY A 91 0.16 17.13 -3.50
CA GLY A 91 0.44 18.52 -3.88
C GLY A 91 1.89 18.98 -3.65
N ALA A 92 2.73 18.19 -2.98
CA ALA A 92 4.17 18.47 -2.95
C ALA A 92 4.81 18.29 -4.33
N SER A 93 5.63 19.25 -4.75
CA SER A 93 6.42 19.17 -5.99
C SER A 93 7.73 18.38 -5.82
N GLN A 94 8.28 18.37 -4.61
CA GLN A 94 9.51 17.67 -4.27
C GLN A 94 9.44 17.10 -2.84
N VAL A 95 10.14 15.99 -2.60
CA VAL A 95 10.25 15.39 -1.26
C VAL A 95 11.71 15.03 -0.98
N ARG A 96 12.16 15.29 0.24
CA ARG A 96 13.49 14.87 0.70
C ARG A 96 13.40 13.44 1.22
N CYS A 97 14.28 12.57 0.74
CA CYS A 97 14.37 11.20 1.21
C CYS A 97 14.90 11.17 2.65
N SER A 98 14.18 10.54 3.57
CA SER A 98 14.64 10.36 4.96
C SER A 98 15.87 9.44 5.05
N SER A 99 16.00 8.48 4.13
CA SER A 99 17.08 7.50 4.12
C SER A 99 18.40 8.05 3.59
N CYS A 100 18.41 8.66 2.40
CA CYS A 100 19.64 9.13 1.74
C CYS A 100 19.76 10.65 1.61
N GLN A 101 18.83 11.40 2.20
CA GLN A 101 18.76 12.87 2.16
C GLN A 101 18.66 13.52 0.77
N SER A 102 18.61 12.75 -0.32
CA SER A 102 18.42 13.27 -1.68
C SER A 102 17.03 13.84 -1.90
N ILE A 103 16.94 14.89 -2.72
CA ILE A 103 15.67 15.50 -3.11
C ILE A 103 15.13 14.77 -4.34
N THR A 104 13.90 14.30 -4.26
CA THR A 104 13.19 13.64 -5.36
C THR A 104 12.07 14.54 -5.84
N GLU A 105 12.15 14.96 -7.10
CA GLU A 105 11.07 15.68 -7.77
C GLU A 105 9.92 14.74 -8.13
N ILE A 106 8.69 15.18 -7.87
CA ILE A 106 7.46 14.45 -8.13
C ILE A 106 7.03 14.75 -9.58
N GLY A 107 7.30 13.82 -10.49
CA GLY A 107 6.85 13.87 -11.88
C GLY A 107 5.84 12.76 -12.19
N ALA A 108 5.22 12.82 -13.36
CA ALA A 108 4.24 11.82 -13.79
C ALA A 108 4.83 10.39 -13.87
N HIS A 109 6.15 10.26 -14.07
CA HIS A 109 6.87 9.00 -14.28
C HIS A 109 7.28 8.27 -12.99
N ASN A 110 7.36 8.96 -11.85
CA ASN A 110 7.74 8.36 -10.57
C ASN A 110 6.67 8.50 -9.48
N ARG A 111 5.61 9.27 -9.75
CA ARG A 111 4.43 9.36 -8.91
C ARG A 111 3.63 8.06 -8.97
N ARG A 112 3.25 7.57 -7.80
CA ARG A 112 2.31 6.47 -7.65
C ARG A 112 0.88 6.97 -7.39
N PRO A 113 -0.13 6.12 -7.65
CA PRO A 113 -1.50 6.40 -7.23
C PRO A 113 -1.59 6.72 -5.74
N PRO A 114 -2.65 7.44 -5.31
CA PRO A 114 -2.91 7.66 -3.89
C PRO A 114 -2.95 6.33 -3.12
N TRP A 115 -2.55 6.37 -1.85
CA TRP A 115 -2.51 5.17 -1.01
C TRP A 115 -3.85 4.42 -0.95
N SER A 116 -4.98 5.14 -0.99
CA SER A 116 -6.32 4.54 -1.04
C SER A 116 -6.51 3.58 -2.22
N VAL A 117 -6.01 3.93 -3.41
CA VAL A 117 -6.09 3.10 -4.61
C VAL A 117 -5.20 1.86 -4.46
N GLN A 118 -4.00 2.05 -3.90
CA GLN A 118 -3.02 0.97 -3.77
C GLN A 118 -3.38 -0.03 -2.66
N GLN A 119 -4.17 0.38 -1.67
CA GLN A 119 -4.73 -0.51 -0.64
C GLN A 119 -5.97 -1.29 -1.13
N GLY A 120 -6.41 -1.10 -2.37
CA GLY A 120 -7.59 -1.79 -2.91
C GLY A 120 -8.87 -1.41 -2.17
N GLN A 121 -9.02 -0.13 -1.78
CA GLN A 121 -10.17 0.33 -1.02
C GLN A 121 -11.46 -0.03 -1.78
N PRO A 122 -12.34 -0.88 -1.22
CA PRO A 122 -13.63 -1.16 -1.83
C PRO A 122 -14.39 0.16 -1.96
N THR A 123 -14.86 0.45 -3.15
CA THR A 123 -15.84 1.53 -3.36
C THR A 123 -16.96 1.33 -2.33
N PRO A 124 -17.37 2.36 -1.58
CA PRO A 124 -18.57 2.25 -0.76
C PRO A 124 -19.71 1.80 -1.70
N PRO A 125 -20.45 0.73 -1.36
CA PRO A 125 -21.57 0.31 -2.20
C PRO A 125 -22.51 1.51 -2.35
N PRO A 126 -23.05 1.78 -3.56
CA PRO A 126 -24.11 2.75 -3.68
C PRO A 126 -25.24 2.28 -2.77
N ASN A 127 -25.49 3.08 -1.74
CA ASN A 127 -26.59 2.95 -0.80
C ASN A 127 -27.88 2.67 -1.59
N THR A 128 -28.20 1.39 -1.69
CA THR A 128 -29.49 0.92 -2.17
C THR A 128 -30.43 1.12 -0.99
N VAL A 129 -31.05 2.30 -0.97
CA VAL A 129 -32.38 2.43 -0.38
C VAL A 129 -33.29 1.56 -1.23
N CYS A 130 -33.77 0.45 -0.64
CA CYS A 130 -35.08 -0.15 -0.86
C CYS A 130 -35.30 -1.24 0.20
#